data_AF-A0A2S9XH07-F1
#
_entry.id   AF-A0A2S9XH07-F1
#
_cell.length_a   1.000
_cell.length_b   1.000
_cell.length_c   1.000
_cell.angle_alpha   90.00
_cell.angle_beta   90.00
_cell.angle_gamma   90.00
#
_symmetry.space_group_name_H-M   'P 1'
#
loop_
_entity.id
_entity.type
_entity.pdbx_description
1 polymer ?
#
loop_
_entity_poly.entity_id
_entity_poly.type
_entity_poly.pdbx_seq_one_letter_code
_entity_poly.pdbx_strand_id
1 'polypeptide(L)'
;MMYRLQRSRAAVLALPLLLTLPACGKDDKKADEDTKTEAEAPKVEKKDPATLFTGDKVTMAPVYGAIKLGMTQEEAKAAMPELPEDGTIKSEAYPEIWFNTDFDDETKKLSRVYFSLPKADAIKFATEKWGAPKEGTDLDKKVQWWFNPDDKLRVSIADSFTEGEAHVEFTSYEPMVQLLGEGKEIAFEKDAPLLGLTPADLDAKYAGFVKKESEEEAKKSQEDIAKLAPEAKAVLGKPSASIDLEYPPTEWAKYWTPVHLSWSDEGKIERFWFGIEFEPHPPAKDEIFALLKKKWGEPKEEDDYGDKLFVFSEDPRIEVKEDTISGKWDIFVEVPEK
;
A
#
# COMPACT_ATOMS: atom_id res chain seq x y z
N MET A 1 28.99 7.67 -15.92
CA MET A 1 29.98 7.80 -14.82
C MET A 1 29.41 7.02 -13.64
N MET A 2 29.86 5.79 -13.44
CA MET A 2 29.26 4.83 -12.49
C MET A 2 29.80 5.07 -11.09
N TYR A 3 28.94 5.45 -10.13
CA TYR A 3 29.30 5.48 -8.72
C TYR A 3 28.95 4.15 -8.05
N ARG A 4 30.00 3.41 -7.66
CA ARG A 4 29.92 2.28 -6.72
C ARG A 4 29.76 2.84 -5.31
N LEU A 5 28.64 2.56 -4.65
CA LEU A 5 28.50 2.74 -3.19
C LEU A 5 29.33 1.66 -2.46
N GLN A 6 30.41 2.08 -1.82
CA GLN A 6 31.09 1.29 -0.78
C GLN A 6 30.27 1.33 0.50
N ARG A 7 29.79 0.17 0.96
CA ARG A 7 29.19 0.01 2.29
C ARG A 7 30.30 -0.01 3.35
N SER A 8 30.27 0.99 4.22
CA SER A 8 31.11 1.11 5.42
C SER A 8 30.79 -0.01 6.40
N ARG A 9 31.81 -0.75 6.85
CA ARG A 9 31.72 -1.76 7.91
C ARG A 9 31.51 -1.06 9.25
N ALA A 10 30.37 -1.31 9.91
CA ALA A 10 30.17 -0.94 11.30
C ALA A 10 31.03 -1.83 12.21
N ALA A 11 31.77 -1.18 13.11
CA ALA A 11 32.60 -1.82 14.12
C ALA A 11 31.70 -2.45 15.20
N VAL A 12 31.95 -3.73 15.48
CA VAL A 12 31.36 -4.49 16.58
C VAL A 12 32.00 -4.02 17.89
N LEU A 13 31.23 -3.33 18.73
CA LEU A 13 31.58 -3.06 20.13
C LEU A 13 31.09 -4.24 20.97
N ALA A 14 32.02 -5.07 21.41
CA ALA A 14 31.79 -6.19 22.31
C ALA A 14 31.52 -5.66 23.74
N LEU A 15 30.34 -5.94 24.28
CA LEU A 15 30.03 -5.78 25.71
C LEU A 15 30.48 -7.05 26.46
N PRO A 16 31.27 -6.96 27.53
CA PRO A 16 31.55 -8.10 28.40
C PRO A 16 30.34 -8.35 29.34
N LEU A 17 29.68 -9.49 29.14
CA LEU A 17 28.70 -10.04 30.09
C LEU A 17 29.44 -10.55 31.33
N LEU A 18 29.24 -9.91 32.47
CA LEU A 18 29.68 -10.40 33.78
C LEU A 18 28.69 -11.48 34.27
N LEU A 19 29.14 -12.73 34.25
CA LEU A 19 28.50 -13.88 34.87
C LEU A 19 28.72 -13.83 36.39
N THR A 20 27.66 -13.67 37.16
CA THR A 20 27.65 -13.96 38.60
C THR A 20 26.79 -15.20 38.86
N LEU A 21 27.44 -16.27 39.30
CA LEU A 21 26.80 -17.47 39.84
C LEU A 21 26.70 -17.36 41.36
N PRO A 22 25.55 -17.65 41.98
CA PRO A 22 25.51 -18.12 43.35
C PRO A 22 25.22 -19.63 43.42
N ALA A 23 26.24 -20.33 43.91
CA ALA A 23 26.26 -21.44 44.86
C ALA A 23 25.03 -22.36 45.04
N CYS A 24 25.35 -23.66 45.00
CA CYS A 24 24.57 -24.82 45.43
C CYS A 24 23.90 -24.67 46.81
N GLY A 25 22.63 -25.05 46.89
CA GLY A 25 21.97 -25.51 48.11
C GLY A 25 21.20 -26.79 47.80
N LYS A 26 21.65 -27.91 48.37
CA LYS A 26 20.91 -29.19 48.47
C LYS A 26 19.85 -29.02 49.55
N ASP A 27 18.61 -29.42 49.29
CA ASP A 27 17.76 -30.06 50.30
C ASP A 27 16.62 -30.85 49.64
N ASP A 28 16.48 -32.10 50.09
CA ASP A 28 15.48 -33.08 49.71
C ASP A 28 14.07 -32.71 50.25
N LYS A 29 13.01 -32.93 49.46
CA LYS A 29 11.88 -33.85 49.78
C LYS A 29 10.58 -33.59 49.00
N LYS A 30 9.97 -34.73 48.68
CA LYS A 30 8.54 -35.03 48.45
C LYS A 30 7.90 -34.58 47.14
N ALA A 31 7.83 -35.58 46.26
CA ALA A 31 6.73 -35.79 45.35
C ALA A 31 5.39 -35.85 46.11
N ASP A 32 4.45 -35.00 45.70
CA ASP A 32 3.04 -35.33 45.68
C ASP A 32 2.60 -35.26 44.21
N GLU A 33 2.23 -36.42 43.68
CA GLU A 33 1.64 -36.61 42.35
C GLU A 33 0.22 -36.04 42.36
N ASP A 34 0.06 -34.76 42.04
CA ASP A 34 -1.21 -34.27 41.52
C ASP A 34 -1.30 -34.66 40.04
N THR A 35 -1.84 -35.86 39.80
CA THR A 35 -2.27 -36.30 38.48
C THR A 35 -3.49 -35.48 38.08
N LYS A 36 -3.25 -34.25 37.63
CA LYS A 36 -4.24 -33.44 36.93
C LYS A 36 -4.38 -34.05 35.55
N THR A 37 -5.45 -34.80 35.34
CA THR A 37 -5.88 -35.29 34.03
C THR A 37 -6.03 -34.07 33.11
N GLU A 38 -4.99 -33.78 32.33
CA GLU A 38 -5.00 -32.82 31.26
C GLU A 38 -5.94 -33.42 30.20
N ALA A 39 -7.16 -32.89 30.14
CA ALA A 39 -8.10 -33.25 29.10
C ALA A 39 -7.41 -32.97 27.76
N GLU A 40 -7.17 -34.02 26.96
CA GLU A 40 -6.61 -33.88 25.62
C GLU A 40 -7.45 -32.85 24.87
N ALA A 41 -6.86 -31.68 24.61
CA ALA A 41 -7.47 -30.67 23.78
C ALA A 41 -7.82 -31.33 22.42
N PRO A 42 -9.01 -31.05 21.86
CA PRO A 42 -9.42 -31.66 20.60
C PRO A 42 -8.35 -31.40 19.54
N LYS A 43 -7.80 -32.49 18.98
CA LYS A 43 -6.76 -32.44 17.97
C LYS A 43 -7.27 -31.72 16.72
N VAL A 44 -6.80 -30.50 16.48
CA VAL A 44 -7.13 -29.76 15.26
C VAL A 44 -6.52 -30.45 14.05
N GLU A 45 -7.35 -30.70 13.04
CA GLU A 45 -6.92 -31.31 11.78
C GLU A 45 -6.06 -30.32 10.98
N LYS A 46 -4.84 -30.75 10.61
CA LYS A 46 -3.95 -29.98 9.72
C LYS A 46 -4.57 -29.89 8.34
N LYS A 47 -4.65 -28.69 7.78
CA LYS A 47 -5.25 -28.41 6.47
C LYS A 47 -4.17 -28.22 5.40
N ASP A 48 -4.56 -28.51 4.17
CA ASP A 48 -3.73 -28.25 2.98
C ASP A 48 -3.63 -26.73 2.73
N PRO A 49 -2.42 -26.16 2.59
CA PRO A 49 -2.23 -24.74 2.26
C PRO A 49 -2.98 -24.26 1.00
N ALA A 50 -3.29 -25.15 0.05
CA ALA A 50 -4.13 -24.82 -1.10
C ALA A 50 -5.52 -24.27 -0.70
N THR A 51 -6.01 -24.63 0.49
CA THR A 51 -7.29 -24.14 1.03
C THR A 51 -7.23 -22.69 1.53
N LEU A 52 -6.05 -22.06 1.55
CA LEU A 52 -5.92 -20.61 1.75
C LEU A 52 -6.38 -19.81 0.52
N PHE A 53 -6.42 -20.44 -0.66
CA PHE A 53 -6.87 -19.86 -1.92
C PHE A 53 -8.28 -20.36 -2.21
N THR A 54 -9.28 -19.49 -2.03
CA THR A 54 -10.69 -19.85 -2.16
C THR A 54 -11.42 -18.95 -3.15
N GLY A 55 -12.63 -19.36 -3.56
CA GLY A 55 -13.43 -18.65 -4.56
C GLY A 55 -12.91 -18.83 -5.99
N ASP A 56 -13.62 -18.19 -6.92
CA ASP A 56 -13.27 -18.00 -8.33
C ASP A 56 -12.60 -16.64 -8.61
N LYS A 57 -12.55 -15.78 -7.59
CA LYS A 57 -11.89 -14.47 -7.57
C LYS A 57 -11.04 -14.33 -6.31
N VAL A 58 -10.09 -13.39 -6.33
CA VAL A 58 -9.28 -13.06 -5.16
C VAL A 58 -10.16 -12.80 -3.95
N THR A 59 -9.99 -13.62 -2.92
CA THR A 59 -10.74 -13.56 -1.67
C THR A 59 -9.74 -13.67 -0.54
N MET A 60 -9.95 -12.91 0.54
CA MET A 60 -9.11 -12.95 1.72
C MET A 60 -8.95 -14.39 2.24
N ALA A 61 -7.73 -14.78 2.63
CA ALA A 61 -7.48 -16.12 3.13
C ALA A 61 -8.35 -16.40 4.38
N PRO A 62 -8.94 -17.61 4.54
CA PRO A 62 -9.91 -17.89 5.60
C PRO A 62 -9.40 -17.66 7.03
N VAL A 63 -8.08 -17.72 7.25
CA VAL A 63 -7.45 -17.42 8.56
C VAL A 63 -7.70 -15.98 9.00
N TYR A 64 -7.86 -15.05 8.06
CA TYR A 64 -8.19 -13.65 8.34
C TYR A 64 -9.69 -13.38 8.29
N GLY A 65 -10.55 -14.39 8.10
CA GLY A 65 -11.88 -14.22 7.53
C GLY A 65 -12.85 -13.27 8.26
N ALA A 66 -12.60 -12.94 9.53
CA ALA A 66 -13.40 -11.95 10.27
C ALA A 66 -12.90 -10.50 10.09
N ILE A 67 -11.61 -10.29 9.80
CA ILE A 67 -11.01 -8.97 9.66
C ILE A 67 -11.05 -8.49 8.21
N LYS A 68 -11.11 -7.18 8.03
CA LYS A 68 -11.12 -6.52 6.71
C LYS A 68 -10.07 -5.43 6.68
N LEU A 69 -9.46 -5.24 5.52
CA LEU A 69 -8.56 -4.10 5.29
C LEU A 69 -9.33 -2.80 5.55
N GLY A 70 -8.65 -1.82 6.16
CA GLY A 70 -9.23 -0.56 6.61
C GLY A 70 -9.82 -0.58 8.03
N MET A 71 -9.97 -1.75 8.67
CA MET A 71 -10.37 -1.81 10.09
C MET A 71 -9.28 -1.23 10.99
N THR A 72 -9.67 -0.48 12.01
CA THR A 72 -8.78 -0.13 13.12
C THR A 72 -8.35 -1.39 13.89
N GLN A 73 -7.28 -1.28 14.68
CA GLN A 73 -6.84 -2.40 15.53
C GLN A 73 -7.93 -2.85 16.53
N GLU A 74 -8.73 -1.92 17.04
CA GLU A 74 -9.86 -2.23 17.93
C GLU A 74 -10.96 -3.00 17.22
N GLU A 75 -11.37 -2.55 16.02
CA GLU A 75 -12.36 -3.25 15.19
C GLU A 75 -11.87 -4.64 14.77
N ALA A 76 -10.59 -4.76 14.41
CA ALA A 76 -9.97 -6.02 14.04
C ALA A 76 -9.94 -7.00 15.23
N LYS A 77 -9.57 -6.54 16.44
CA LYS A 77 -9.64 -7.35 17.67
C LYS A 77 -11.08 -7.70 18.05
N ALA A 78 -12.04 -6.81 17.79
CA ALA A 78 -13.46 -7.12 18.04
C ALA A 78 -13.99 -8.20 17.08
N ALA A 79 -13.56 -8.16 15.82
CA ALA A 79 -13.91 -9.17 14.82
C ALA A 79 -13.17 -10.50 15.02
N MET A 80 -11.92 -10.45 15.48
CA MET A 80 -11.07 -11.59 15.77
C MET A 80 -10.43 -11.44 17.16
N PRO A 81 -11.13 -11.85 18.24
CA PRO A 81 -10.66 -11.68 19.62
C PRO A 81 -9.31 -12.33 19.93
N GLU A 82 -8.93 -13.33 19.15
CA GLU A 82 -7.65 -14.04 19.24
C GLU A 82 -6.52 -13.40 18.43
N LEU A 83 -6.77 -12.26 17.77
CA LEU A 83 -5.75 -11.51 17.04
C LEU A 83 -4.64 -11.04 18.00
N PRO A 84 -3.40 -11.53 17.82
CA PRO A 84 -2.30 -11.15 18.70
C PRO A 84 -1.92 -9.67 18.56
N GLU A 85 -1.34 -9.07 19.60
CA GLU A 85 -0.96 -7.66 19.59
C GLU A 85 0.14 -7.33 18.58
N ASP A 86 1.05 -8.28 18.34
CA ASP A 86 2.10 -8.21 17.34
C ASP A 86 1.61 -8.53 15.91
N GLY A 87 0.31 -8.78 15.76
CA GLY A 87 -0.32 -9.11 14.47
C GLY A 87 0.05 -10.48 13.90
N THR A 88 0.77 -11.32 14.65
CA THR A 88 1.29 -12.60 14.16
C THR A 88 0.39 -13.76 14.58
N ILE A 89 -0.50 -14.19 13.70
CA ILE A 89 -1.44 -15.29 13.92
C ILE A 89 -0.75 -16.63 13.67
N LYS A 90 -0.77 -17.51 14.67
CA LYS A 90 -0.33 -18.91 14.57
C LYS A 90 -1.55 -19.80 14.44
N SER A 91 -1.75 -20.38 13.26
CA SER A 91 -2.89 -21.27 13.01
C SER A 91 -2.54 -22.71 13.36
N GLU A 92 -3.32 -23.36 14.23
CA GLU A 92 -3.18 -24.80 14.49
C GLU A 92 -3.48 -25.65 13.23
N ALA A 93 -4.33 -25.15 12.34
CA ALA A 93 -4.63 -25.81 11.07
C ALA A 93 -3.47 -25.73 10.07
N TYR A 94 -2.60 -24.72 10.20
CA TYR A 94 -1.45 -24.50 9.32
C TYR A 94 -0.18 -24.20 10.15
N PRO A 95 0.34 -25.17 10.92
CA PRO A 95 1.36 -24.92 11.93
C PRO A 95 2.72 -24.45 11.36
N GLU A 96 2.95 -24.63 10.06
CA GLU A 96 4.18 -24.22 9.37
C GLU A 96 4.07 -22.83 8.73
N ILE A 97 2.90 -22.19 8.79
CA ILE A 97 2.64 -20.91 8.13
C ILE A 97 2.42 -19.84 9.19
N TRP A 98 3.15 -18.74 9.05
CA TRP A 98 3.00 -17.54 9.86
C TRP A 98 2.13 -16.54 9.10
N PHE A 99 1.00 -16.17 9.70
CA PHE A 99 0.07 -15.21 9.13
C PHE A 99 0.26 -13.89 9.86
N ASN A 100 0.47 -12.81 9.13
CA ASN A 100 0.75 -11.51 9.69
C ASN A 100 -0.31 -10.51 9.26
N THR A 101 -0.59 -9.56 10.14
CA THR A 101 -1.39 -8.37 9.89
C THR A 101 -0.51 -7.14 10.07
N ASP A 102 -0.64 -6.14 9.21
CA ASP A 102 0.08 -4.89 9.33
C ASP A 102 -0.89 -3.71 9.40
N PHE A 103 -0.68 -2.83 10.36
CA PHE A 103 -1.50 -1.63 10.56
C PHE A 103 -0.67 -0.42 10.17
N ASP A 104 -1.23 0.43 9.33
CA ASP A 104 -0.58 1.67 8.92
C ASP A 104 -0.31 2.57 10.13
N ASP A 105 0.90 3.12 10.20
CA ASP A 105 1.35 3.84 11.38
C ASP A 105 0.67 5.20 11.56
N GLU A 106 0.18 5.81 10.47
CA GLU A 106 -0.49 7.11 10.52
C GLU A 106 -1.99 6.94 10.82
N THR A 107 -2.66 6.08 10.04
CA THR A 107 -4.11 5.90 10.10
C THR A 107 -4.54 4.88 11.15
N LYS A 108 -3.62 4.04 11.66
CA LYS A 108 -3.88 2.92 12.59
C LYS A 108 -4.90 1.90 12.05
N LYS A 109 -5.03 1.82 10.72
CA LYS A 109 -5.91 0.89 10.02
C LYS A 109 -5.13 -0.26 9.41
N LEU A 110 -5.75 -1.43 9.35
CA LEU A 110 -5.19 -2.64 8.74
C LEU A 110 -4.93 -2.38 7.25
N SER A 111 -3.68 -2.24 6.86
CA SER A 111 -3.27 -1.89 5.50
C SER A 111 -3.00 -3.13 4.64
N ARG A 112 -2.49 -4.19 5.26
CA ARG A 112 -2.22 -5.46 4.58
C ARG A 112 -2.28 -6.65 5.53
N VAL A 113 -2.47 -7.82 4.94
CA VAL A 113 -2.22 -9.10 5.59
C VAL A 113 -1.39 -9.98 4.67
N TYR A 114 -0.53 -10.81 5.24
CA TYR A 114 0.39 -11.60 4.44
C TYR A 114 0.89 -12.87 5.14
N PHE A 115 1.33 -13.82 4.33
CA PHE A 115 1.97 -15.05 4.78
C PHE A 115 2.98 -15.53 3.74
N SER A 116 3.84 -16.46 4.14
CA SER A 116 4.82 -17.09 3.24
C SER A 116 4.44 -18.53 2.93
N LEU A 117 4.74 -18.96 1.70
CA LEU A 117 4.59 -20.33 1.22
C LEU A 117 5.76 -20.70 0.30
N PRO A 118 6.02 -21.99 0.04
CA PRO A 118 6.86 -22.37 -1.08
C PRO A 118 6.38 -21.70 -2.37
N LYS A 119 7.28 -21.03 -3.09
CA LYS A 119 6.92 -20.17 -4.22
C LYS A 119 6.13 -20.90 -5.31
N ALA A 120 6.56 -22.12 -5.64
CA ALA A 120 5.90 -22.94 -6.65
C ALA A 120 4.44 -23.25 -6.26
N ASP A 121 4.19 -23.50 -4.98
CA ASP A 121 2.87 -23.83 -4.46
C ASP A 121 1.96 -22.59 -4.44
N ALA A 122 2.45 -21.45 -3.94
CA ALA A 122 1.69 -20.20 -3.89
C ALA A 122 1.17 -19.79 -5.27
N ILE A 123 2.06 -19.77 -6.28
CA ILE A 123 1.72 -19.40 -7.65
C ILE A 123 0.75 -20.42 -8.25
N LYS A 124 0.99 -21.72 -8.05
CA LYS A 124 0.12 -22.79 -8.53
C LYS A 124 -1.29 -22.65 -7.96
N PHE A 125 -1.41 -22.53 -6.63
CA PHE A 125 -2.71 -22.47 -5.96
C PHE A 125 -3.50 -21.22 -6.37
N ALA A 126 -2.84 -20.06 -6.43
CA ALA A 126 -3.47 -18.83 -6.93
C ALA A 126 -3.93 -19.00 -8.39
N THR A 127 -3.09 -19.57 -9.26
CA THR A 127 -3.42 -19.75 -10.68
C THR A 127 -4.58 -20.72 -10.90
N GLU A 128 -4.60 -21.84 -10.18
CA GLU A 128 -5.68 -22.83 -10.24
C GLU A 128 -7.03 -22.26 -9.77
N LYS A 129 -7.01 -21.28 -8.86
CA LYS A 129 -8.23 -20.67 -8.30
C LYS A 129 -8.71 -19.42 -9.02
N TRP A 130 -7.80 -18.53 -9.38
CA TRP A 130 -8.11 -17.18 -9.84
C TRP A 130 -7.66 -16.91 -11.28
N GLY A 131 -7.11 -17.93 -11.97
CA GLY A 131 -6.63 -17.80 -13.34
C GLY A 131 -5.22 -17.22 -13.43
N ALA A 132 -4.79 -16.86 -14.63
CA ALA A 132 -3.44 -16.36 -14.86
C ALA A 132 -3.20 -14.99 -14.17
N PRO A 133 -2.02 -14.79 -13.54
CA PRO A 133 -1.69 -13.49 -12.98
C PRO A 133 -1.41 -12.46 -14.06
N LYS A 134 -1.44 -11.20 -13.64
CA LYS A 134 -0.72 -10.11 -14.31
C LYS A 134 0.71 -10.09 -13.78
N GLU A 135 1.70 -10.05 -14.67
CA GLU A 135 3.11 -10.10 -14.30
C GLU A 135 3.75 -8.71 -14.33
N GLY A 136 4.67 -8.45 -13.40
CA GLY A 136 5.49 -7.25 -13.49
C GLY A 136 6.59 -7.20 -12.44
N THR A 137 6.94 -5.99 -12.00
CA THR A 137 8.10 -5.75 -11.14
C THR A 137 7.82 -4.77 -9.99
N ASP A 138 8.42 -5.03 -8.84
CA ASP A 138 8.50 -4.12 -7.69
C ASP A 138 9.97 -4.02 -7.25
N LEU A 139 10.58 -2.85 -7.40
CA LEU A 139 12.02 -2.63 -7.17
C LEU A 139 12.90 -3.68 -7.88
N ASP A 140 12.68 -3.84 -9.19
CA ASP A 140 13.33 -4.83 -10.08
C ASP A 140 13.04 -6.31 -9.77
N LYS A 141 12.25 -6.61 -8.73
CA LYS A 141 11.87 -7.99 -8.39
C LYS A 141 10.59 -8.38 -9.09
N LYS A 142 10.55 -9.59 -9.63
CA LYS A 142 9.33 -10.13 -10.24
C LYS A 142 8.22 -10.26 -9.20
N VAL A 143 7.04 -9.83 -9.59
CA VAL A 143 5.81 -9.95 -8.81
C VAL A 143 4.67 -10.34 -9.74
N GLN A 144 3.73 -11.11 -9.19
CA GLN A 144 2.53 -11.56 -9.86
C GLN A 144 1.33 -11.03 -9.11
N TRP A 145 0.38 -10.45 -9.83
CA TRP A 145 -0.83 -9.87 -9.25
C TRP A 145 -2.09 -10.57 -9.73
N TRP A 146 -3.03 -10.70 -8.80
CA TRP A 146 -4.41 -11.02 -9.06
C TRP A 146 -5.28 -9.94 -8.46
N PHE A 147 -6.40 -9.63 -9.12
CA PHE A 147 -7.26 -8.52 -8.77
C PHE A 147 -8.69 -9.00 -8.60
N ASN A 148 -9.36 -8.47 -7.58
CA ASN A 148 -10.81 -8.51 -7.43
C ASN A 148 -11.31 -7.05 -7.32
N PRO A 149 -11.75 -6.44 -8.43
CA PRO A 149 -12.21 -5.05 -8.45
C PRO A 149 -13.52 -4.83 -7.68
N ASP A 150 -14.35 -5.87 -7.55
CA ASP A 150 -15.63 -5.78 -6.83
C ASP A 150 -15.39 -5.56 -5.33
N ASP A 151 -14.39 -6.25 -4.78
CA ASP A 151 -14.01 -6.14 -3.36
C ASP A 151 -12.82 -5.19 -3.12
N LYS A 152 -12.33 -4.50 -4.16
CA LYS A 152 -11.16 -3.60 -4.08
C LYS A 152 -9.93 -4.29 -3.48
N LEU A 153 -9.76 -5.58 -3.78
CA LEU A 153 -8.75 -6.44 -3.18
C LEU A 153 -7.74 -6.92 -4.23
N ARG A 154 -6.46 -6.81 -3.91
CA ARG A 154 -5.35 -7.30 -4.74
C ARG A 154 -4.53 -8.30 -3.93
N VAL A 155 -4.09 -9.36 -4.61
CA VAL A 155 -3.02 -10.22 -4.10
C VAL A 155 -1.78 -10.00 -4.93
N SER A 156 -0.64 -9.81 -4.25
CA SER A 156 0.68 -9.88 -4.86
C SER A 156 1.41 -11.12 -4.35
N ILE A 157 2.13 -11.79 -5.25
CA ILE A 157 3.05 -12.88 -4.92
C ILE A 157 4.43 -12.50 -5.45
N ALA A 158 5.38 -12.32 -4.54
CA ALA A 158 6.76 -11.94 -4.84
C ALA A 158 7.75 -12.85 -4.08
N ASP A 159 9.04 -12.78 -4.42
CA ASP A 159 10.08 -13.48 -3.66
C ASP A 159 10.10 -13.00 -2.20
N SER A 160 10.10 -13.95 -1.25
CA SER A 160 10.28 -13.62 0.17
C SER A 160 11.77 -13.41 0.49
N PHE A 161 12.07 -13.06 1.75
CA PHE A 161 13.46 -13.02 2.23
C PHE A 161 14.09 -14.41 2.40
N THR A 162 13.27 -15.46 2.41
CA THR A 162 13.68 -16.86 2.52
C THR A 162 13.77 -17.47 1.13
N GLU A 163 14.91 -18.08 0.79
CA GLU A 163 15.09 -18.72 -0.51
C GLU A 163 14.05 -19.83 -0.74
N GLY A 164 13.40 -19.81 -1.91
CA GLY A 164 12.38 -20.80 -2.29
C GLY A 164 10.98 -20.51 -1.77
N GLU A 165 10.80 -19.49 -0.94
CA GLU A 165 9.49 -19.02 -0.48
C GLU A 165 9.03 -17.78 -1.25
N ALA A 166 7.71 -17.62 -1.32
CA ALA A 166 7.06 -16.42 -1.80
C ALA A 166 6.30 -15.74 -0.67
N HIS A 167 6.34 -14.41 -0.67
CA HIS A 167 5.51 -13.54 0.14
C HIS A 167 4.17 -13.36 -0.58
N VAL A 168 3.09 -13.84 0.03
CA VAL A 168 1.72 -13.68 -0.47
C VAL A 168 1.08 -12.57 0.34
N GLU A 169 0.76 -11.45 -0.30
CA GLU A 169 0.27 -10.24 0.35
C GLU A 169 -1.07 -9.80 -0.22
N PHE A 170 -2.01 -9.52 0.68
CA PHE A 170 -3.32 -8.98 0.37
C PHE A 170 -3.34 -7.48 0.73
N THR A 171 -3.67 -6.65 -0.25
CA THR A 171 -3.76 -5.18 -0.11
C THR A 171 -5.06 -4.68 -0.71
N SER A 172 -5.55 -3.53 -0.21
CA SER A 172 -6.63 -2.81 -0.87
C SER A 172 -6.08 -1.96 -2.01
N TYR A 173 -6.86 -1.78 -3.06
CA TYR A 173 -6.52 -0.89 -4.16
C TYR A 173 -7.78 -0.22 -4.69
N GLU A 174 -7.63 0.94 -5.34
CA GLU A 174 -8.71 1.63 -6.04
C GLU A 174 -8.62 1.28 -7.54
N PRO A 175 -9.59 0.53 -8.10
CA PRO A 175 -9.56 0.21 -9.53
C PRO A 175 -9.52 1.48 -10.39
N MET A 176 -8.68 1.49 -11.42
CA MET A 176 -8.46 2.65 -12.27
C MET A 176 -9.75 3.25 -12.83
N VAL A 177 -10.66 2.38 -13.26
CA VAL A 177 -11.97 2.77 -13.79
C VAL A 177 -12.83 3.50 -12.75
N GLN A 178 -12.70 3.14 -11.47
CA GLN A 178 -13.39 3.80 -10.38
C GLN A 178 -12.70 5.11 -10.02
N LEU A 179 -11.36 5.13 -9.96
CA LEU A 179 -10.57 6.35 -9.76
C LEU A 179 -10.91 7.40 -10.83
N LEU A 180 -10.96 7.02 -12.11
CA LEU A 180 -11.34 7.92 -13.19
C LEU A 180 -12.86 8.21 -13.23
N GLY A 181 -13.63 7.69 -12.28
CA GLY A 181 -15.01 8.09 -12.03
C GLY A 181 -16.06 7.43 -12.93
N GLU A 182 -15.87 6.15 -13.25
CA GLU A 182 -16.97 5.27 -13.69
C GLU A 182 -17.69 4.61 -12.48
N GLY A 183 -17.30 4.95 -11.24
CA GLY A 183 -17.83 4.41 -9.98
C GLY A 183 -18.55 5.42 -9.09
N LYS A 184 -18.58 5.17 -7.76
CA LYS A 184 -18.98 6.21 -6.77
C LYS A 184 -17.99 7.36 -6.84
N GLU A 185 -18.49 8.59 -6.81
CA GLU A 185 -17.74 9.84 -7.02
C GLU A 185 -16.38 9.86 -6.30
N ILE A 186 -15.31 9.84 -7.08
CA ILE A 186 -13.93 10.03 -6.62
C ILE A 186 -13.40 11.35 -7.18
N ALA A 187 -14.14 12.44 -7.02
CA ALA A 187 -13.69 13.83 -7.20
C ALA A 187 -13.19 14.29 -8.60
N PHE A 188 -12.94 13.35 -9.52
CA PHE A 188 -12.47 13.60 -10.89
C PHE A 188 -13.61 13.61 -11.91
N GLU A 189 -14.85 13.43 -11.46
CA GLU A 189 -16.04 13.46 -12.29
C GLU A 189 -16.54 14.88 -12.56
N LYS A 190 -17.14 15.04 -13.73
CA LYS A 190 -17.83 16.26 -14.14
C LYS A 190 -18.92 16.70 -13.13
N ASP A 191 -19.56 15.75 -12.47
CA ASP A 191 -20.69 15.99 -11.57
C ASP A 191 -20.26 16.21 -10.10
N ALA A 192 -18.99 15.94 -9.77
CA ALA A 192 -18.42 16.11 -8.43
C ALA A 192 -17.01 16.74 -8.45
N PRO A 193 -16.82 17.92 -9.08
CA PRO A 193 -15.49 18.45 -9.36
C PRO A 193 -14.73 18.85 -8.07
N LEU A 194 -13.41 18.59 -8.04
CA LEU A 194 -12.49 19.17 -7.05
C LEU A 194 -12.27 20.67 -7.26
N LEU A 195 -12.24 21.14 -8.50
CA LEU A 195 -12.00 22.56 -8.79
C LEU A 195 -13.07 23.43 -8.13
N GLY A 196 -12.63 24.51 -7.49
CA GLY A 196 -13.48 25.46 -6.79
C GLY A 196 -13.86 25.07 -5.36
N LEU A 197 -13.51 23.86 -4.88
CA LEU A 197 -13.79 23.46 -3.50
C LEU A 197 -12.87 24.17 -2.51
N THR A 198 -13.39 24.42 -1.31
CA THR A 198 -12.64 24.92 -0.15
C THR A 198 -12.14 23.77 0.72
N PRO A 199 -11.23 24.00 1.69
CA PRO A 199 -10.85 22.98 2.66
C PRO A 199 -12.04 22.37 3.43
N ALA A 200 -13.04 23.19 3.76
CA ALA A 200 -14.23 22.72 4.47
C ALA A 200 -15.10 21.81 3.57
N ASP A 201 -15.16 22.10 2.26
CA ASP A 201 -15.86 21.22 1.31
C ASP A 201 -15.15 19.87 1.16
N LEU A 202 -13.80 19.86 1.17
CA LEU A 202 -13.02 18.62 1.15
C LEU A 202 -13.29 17.78 2.40
N ASP A 203 -13.25 18.38 3.58
CA ASP A 203 -13.58 17.69 4.83
C ASP A 203 -15.01 17.13 4.81
N ALA A 204 -15.95 17.85 4.20
CA ALA A 204 -17.34 17.40 4.14
C ALA A 204 -17.57 16.26 3.12
N LYS A 205 -16.90 16.32 1.96
CA LYS A 205 -17.15 15.39 0.84
C LYS A 205 -16.18 14.22 0.78
N TYR A 206 -14.93 14.44 1.19
CA TYR A 206 -13.80 13.54 1.00
C TYR A 206 -13.04 13.25 2.28
N ALA A 207 -13.65 13.40 3.45
CA ALA A 207 -13.02 13.23 4.78
C ALA A 207 -12.10 12.00 4.90
N GLY A 208 -12.49 10.89 4.28
CA GLY A 208 -11.75 9.62 4.32
C GLY A 208 -10.43 9.63 3.54
N PHE A 209 -10.21 10.63 2.70
CA PHE A 209 -9.03 10.78 1.84
C PHE A 209 -8.23 12.05 2.16
N VAL A 210 -8.75 12.95 3.00
CA VAL A 210 -8.06 14.21 3.33
C VAL A 210 -6.84 13.93 4.20
N LYS A 211 -5.66 14.32 3.70
CA LYS A 211 -4.40 14.34 4.45
C LYS A 211 -4.04 15.78 4.76
N LYS A 212 -3.97 16.12 6.05
CA LYS A 212 -3.58 17.46 6.52
C LYS A 212 -2.19 17.38 7.11
N GLU A 213 -1.34 18.31 6.71
CA GLU A 213 -0.03 18.53 7.31
C GLU A 213 -0.04 19.93 7.93
N SER A 214 0.34 20.03 9.20
CA SER A 214 0.56 21.31 9.86
C SER A 214 1.90 21.94 9.45
N GLU A 215 2.07 23.25 9.66
CA GLU A 215 3.37 23.92 9.43
C GLU A 215 4.50 23.30 10.28
N GLU A 216 4.18 22.79 11.48
CA GLU A 216 5.14 22.13 12.36
C GLU A 216 5.57 20.76 11.82
N GLU A 217 4.62 19.97 11.31
CA GLU A 217 4.91 18.69 10.64
C GLU A 217 5.71 18.91 9.35
N ALA A 218 5.30 19.87 8.52
CA ALA A 218 6.01 20.24 7.31
C ALA A 218 7.45 20.68 7.62
N LYS A 219 7.65 21.47 8.68
CA LYS A 219 8.98 21.88 9.13
C LYS A 219 9.82 20.68 9.55
N LYS A 220 9.26 19.76 10.33
CA LYS A 220 9.95 18.54 10.76
C LYS A 220 10.30 17.65 9.56
N SER A 221 9.37 17.46 8.63
CA SER A 221 9.58 16.73 7.37
C SER A 221 10.73 17.33 6.57
N GLN A 222 10.74 18.66 6.38
CA GLN A 222 11.85 19.35 5.72
C GLN A 222 13.18 19.19 6.47
N GLU A 223 13.19 19.23 7.80
CA GLU A 223 14.39 18.99 8.61
C GLU A 223 14.92 17.56 8.47
N ASP A 224 14.03 16.56 8.36
CA ASP A 224 14.41 15.16 8.17
C ASP A 224 14.92 14.89 6.75
N ILE A 225 14.27 15.44 5.72
CA ILE A 225 14.77 15.43 4.34
C ILE A 225 16.15 16.08 4.29
N ALA A 226 16.32 17.25 4.91
CA ALA A 226 17.59 17.96 5.01
C ALA A 226 18.72 17.17 5.67
N LYS A 227 18.42 16.21 6.57
CA LYS A 227 19.43 15.32 7.17
C LYS A 227 19.86 14.23 6.20
N LEU A 228 18.95 13.75 5.36
CA LEU A 228 19.20 12.69 4.37
C LEU A 228 19.80 13.23 3.07
N ALA A 229 19.36 14.41 2.62
CA ALA A 229 19.73 15.09 1.39
C ALA A 229 19.95 16.60 1.66
N PRO A 230 21.11 17.00 2.21
CA PRO A 230 21.38 18.38 2.58
C PRO A 230 21.24 19.40 1.44
N GLU A 231 21.49 18.97 0.19
CA GLU A 231 21.32 19.76 -1.03
C GLU A 231 19.87 20.15 -1.31
N ALA A 232 18.90 19.36 -0.82
CA ALA A 232 17.47 19.66 -0.99
C ALA A 232 17.07 20.98 -0.30
N LYS A 233 17.79 21.39 0.76
CA LYS A 233 17.50 22.65 1.49
C LYS A 233 17.44 23.88 0.59
N ALA A 234 18.20 23.89 -0.50
CA ALA A 234 18.24 25.04 -1.42
C ALA A 234 16.99 25.15 -2.32
N VAL A 235 16.24 24.05 -2.47
CA VAL A 235 15.05 23.98 -3.34
C VAL A 235 13.76 23.77 -2.56
N LEU A 236 13.85 23.37 -1.28
CA LEU A 236 12.70 23.33 -0.38
C LEU A 236 12.23 24.76 -0.09
N GLY A 237 10.98 25.07 -0.42
CA GLY A 237 10.33 26.32 -0.05
C GLY A 237 10.13 26.47 1.45
N LYS A 238 9.54 27.58 1.91
CA LYS A 238 9.19 27.74 3.32
C LYS A 238 8.21 26.62 3.73
N PRO A 239 8.39 25.96 4.90
CA PRO A 239 7.36 25.08 5.43
C PRO A 239 6.01 25.79 5.49
N SER A 240 4.97 25.11 5.05
CA SER A 240 3.60 25.59 5.08
C SER A 240 2.68 24.43 5.38
N ALA A 241 1.59 24.69 6.09
CA ALA A 241 0.52 23.71 6.20
C ALA A 241 -0.01 23.34 4.80
N SER A 242 -0.37 22.09 4.61
CA SER A 242 -0.88 21.56 3.35
C SER A 242 -2.13 20.72 3.59
N ILE A 243 -2.97 20.64 2.57
CA ILE A 243 -4.11 19.74 2.52
C ILE A 243 -4.05 19.09 1.14
N ASP A 244 -3.83 17.79 1.14
CA ASP A 244 -3.82 16.94 -0.04
C ASP A 244 -4.90 15.86 0.09
N LEU A 245 -5.14 15.10 -0.98
CA LEU A 245 -5.92 13.88 -0.92
C LEU A 245 -5.01 12.67 -1.13
N GLU A 246 -5.25 11.62 -0.35
CA GLU A 246 -4.53 10.36 -0.43
C GLU A 246 -5.55 9.24 -0.67
N TYR A 247 -5.54 8.69 -1.88
CA TYR A 247 -6.39 7.56 -2.26
C TYR A 247 -5.62 6.24 -2.09
N PRO A 248 -6.32 5.09 -1.97
CA PRO A 248 -5.68 3.79 -2.08
C PRO A 248 -4.84 3.68 -3.37
N PRO A 249 -3.84 2.79 -3.39
CA PRO A 249 -3.04 2.59 -4.59
C PRO A 249 -3.92 2.07 -5.72
N THR A 250 -3.55 2.35 -6.97
CA THR A 250 -4.20 1.74 -8.14
C THR A 250 -3.63 0.33 -8.40
N GLU A 251 -4.04 -0.32 -9.48
CA GLU A 251 -3.68 -1.70 -9.81
C GLU A 251 -2.17 -1.96 -9.74
N TRP A 252 -1.36 -0.99 -10.11
CA TRP A 252 0.09 -1.13 -10.24
C TRP A 252 0.87 -0.35 -9.18
N ALA A 253 0.24 0.65 -8.55
CA ALA A 253 0.85 1.40 -7.47
C ALA A 253 1.00 0.56 -6.20
N LYS A 254 2.02 0.87 -5.40
CA LYS A 254 2.32 0.09 -4.19
C LYS A 254 1.63 0.62 -2.93
N TYR A 255 1.70 1.93 -2.69
CA TYR A 255 1.36 2.49 -1.38
C TYR A 255 0.05 3.28 -1.39
N TRP A 256 0.00 4.38 -2.12
CA TRP A 256 -1.16 5.26 -2.24
C TRP A 256 -1.10 6.03 -3.56
N THR A 257 -2.21 6.66 -3.92
CA THR A 257 -2.30 7.59 -5.06
C THR A 257 -2.43 9.01 -4.50
N PRO A 258 -1.33 9.78 -4.42
CA PRO A 258 -1.38 11.14 -3.92
C PRO A 258 -2.00 12.07 -4.96
N VAL A 259 -2.90 12.94 -4.51
CA VAL A 259 -3.52 13.98 -5.32
C VAL A 259 -3.21 15.30 -4.65
N HIS A 260 -2.33 16.04 -5.30
CA HIS A 260 -1.83 17.28 -4.80
C HIS A 260 -2.73 18.43 -5.22
N LEU A 261 -2.94 19.37 -4.31
CA LEU A 261 -3.87 20.48 -4.50
C LEU A 261 -3.14 21.82 -4.53
N SER A 262 -3.51 22.66 -5.50
CA SER A 262 -3.11 24.06 -5.58
C SER A 262 -4.32 24.95 -5.36
N TRP A 263 -4.13 25.98 -4.54
CA TRP A 263 -5.19 26.84 -4.02
C TRP A 263 -5.01 28.26 -4.55
N SER A 264 -6.10 28.84 -5.04
CA SER A 264 -6.20 30.25 -5.35
C SER A 264 -6.08 31.13 -4.09
N ASP A 265 -5.82 32.43 -4.27
CA ASP A 265 -5.83 33.43 -3.20
C ASP A 265 -7.17 33.49 -2.43
N GLU A 266 -8.27 33.06 -3.05
CA GLU A 266 -9.60 32.96 -2.42
C GLU A 266 -9.77 31.70 -1.55
N GLY A 267 -8.75 30.84 -1.45
CA GLY A 267 -8.79 29.60 -0.68
C GLY A 267 -9.61 28.50 -1.35
N LYS A 268 -9.69 28.49 -2.68
CA LYS A 268 -10.36 27.45 -3.48
C LYS A 268 -9.36 26.71 -4.35
N ILE A 269 -9.58 25.41 -4.57
CA ILE A 269 -8.75 24.62 -5.48
C ILE A 269 -8.86 25.19 -6.89
N GLU A 270 -7.74 25.59 -7.48
CA GLU A 270 -7.66 26.07 -8.88
C GLU A 270 -6.94 25.06 -9.79
N ARG A 271 -6.13 24.19 -9.20
CA ARG A 271 -5.43 23.11 -9.88
C ARG A 271 -5.27 21.91 -8.95
N PHE A 272 -5.29 20.72 -9.52
CA PHE A 272 -4.82 19.52 -8.85
C PHE A 272 -4.06 18.63 -9.84
N TRP A 273 -3.22 17.75 -9.31
CA TRP A 273 -2.50 16.78 -10.11
C TRP A 273 -2.20 15.50 -9.36
N PHE A 274 -2.06 14.42 -10.12
CA PHE A 274 -1.75 13.10 -9.58
C PHE A 274 -1.07 12.24 -10.65
N GLY A 275 -0.36 11.20 -10.18
CA GLY A 275 0.35 10.27 -11.05
C GLY A 275 -0.31 8.89 -11.05
N ILE A 276 -0.32 8.23 -12.21
CA ILE A 276 -0.78 6.86 -12.37
C ILE A 276 0.38 5.98 -12.84
N GLU A 277 0.88 5.15 -11.94
CA GLU A 277 2.02 4.27 -12.20
C GLU A 277 1.67 3.18 -13.22
N PHE A 278 2.59 2.97 -14.16
CA PHE A 278 2.60 1.81 -15.06
C PHE A 278 3.96 1.13 -15.11
N GLU A 279 5.03 1.72 -14.56
CA GLU A 279 6.36 1.11 -14.50
C GLU A 279 6.33 -0.34 -13.95
N PRO A 280 5.56 -0.65 -12.89
CA PRO A 280 5.49 -2.01 -12.38
C PRO A 280 4.91 -3.00 -13.40
N HIS A 281 4.06 -2.55 -14.32
CA HIS A 281 3.48 -3.36 -15.40
C HIS A 281 3.44 -2.55 -16.70
N PRO A 282 4.55 -2.45 -17.46
CA PRO A 282 4.64 -1.56 -18.62
C PRO A 282 3.51 -1.71 -19.67
N PRO A 283 2.96 -2.93 -19.92
CA PRO A 283 1.79 -3.08 -20.79
C PRO A 283 0.55 -2.28 -20.34
N ALA A 284 0.44 -1.92 -19.05
CA ALA A 284 -0.64 -1.07 -18.53
C ALA A 284 -0.63 0.34 -19.12
N LYS A 285 0.51 0.83 -19.63
CA LYS A 285 0.65 2.18 -20.17
C LYS A 285 -0.46 2.49 -21.19
N ASP A 286 -0.62 1.62 -22.18
CA ASP A 286 -1.61 1.77 -23.24
C ASP A 286 -3.04 1.51 -22.74
N GLU A 287 -3.21 0.59 -21.79
CA GLU A 287 -4.51 0.30 -21.15
C GLU A 287 -5.03 1.53 -20.38
N ILE A 288 -4.17 2.16 -19.56
CA ILE A 288 -4.48 3.39 -18.82
C ILE A 288 -4.78 4.53 -19.78
N PHE A 289 -3.95 4.74 -20.81
CA PHE A 289 -4.19 5.81 -21.77
C PHE A 289 -5.52 5.62 -22.53
N ALA A 290 -5.90 4.38 -22.85
CA ALA A 290 -7.20 4.08 -23.43
C ALA A 290 -8.38 4.40 -22.47
N LEU A 291 -8.22 4.18 -21.16
CA LEU A 291 -9.21 4.59 -20.16
C LEU A 291 -9.36 6.11 -20.09
N LEU A 292 -8.26 6.86 -20.15
CA LEU A 292 -8.28 8.33 -20.21
C LEU A 292 -9.03 8.81 -21.46
N LYS A 293 -8.77 8.19 -22.63
CA LYS A 293 -9.51 8.47 -23.87
C LYS A 293 -10.99 8.16 -23.78
N LYS A 294 -11.35 7.04 -23.14
CA LYS A 294 -12.75 6.69 -22.91
C LYS A 294 -13.44 7.74 -22.01
N LYS A 295 -12.74 8.25 -21.00
CA LYS A 295 -13.28 9.23 -20.04
C LYS A 295 -13.41 10.63 -20.63
N TRP A 296 -12.37 11.15 -21.29
CA TRP A 296 -12.29 12.55 -21.71
C TRP A 296 -12.31 12.76 -23.23
N GLY A 297 -12.32 11.70 -24.03
CA GLY A 297 -12.29 11.77 -25.49
C GLY A 297 -10.88 11.73 -26.07
N GLU A 298 -10.74 12.01 -27.36
CA GLU A 298 -9.43 12.04 -28.01
C GLU A 298 -8.67 13.32 -27.66
N PRO A 299 -7.41 13.22 -27.20
CA PRO A 299 -6.61 14.39 -26.88
C PRO A 299 -6.02 15.03 -28.14
N LYS A 300 -5.67 16.31 -28.02
CA LYS A 300 -4.73 16.98 -28.90
C LYS A 300 -3.31 16.72 -28.40
N GLU A 301 -2.40 16.33 -29.29
CA GLU A 301 -0.98 16.22 -28.98
C GLU A 301 -0.29 17.58 -29.16
N GLU A 302 0.43 18.01 -28.14
CA GLU A 302 1.25 19.22 -28.12
C GLU A 302 2.70 18.86 -27.71
N ASP A 303 3.65 19.71 -28.08
CA ASP A 303 5.05 19.60 -27.68
C ASP A 303 5.28 20.57 -26.51
N ASP A 304 5.71 20.04 -25.37
CA ASP A 304 6.08 20.79 -24.18
C ASP A 304 7.56 20.54 -23.86
N TYR A 305 8.42 21.44 -24.33
CA TYR A 305 9.88 21.34 -24.20
C TYR A 305 10.47 20.01 -24.71
N GLY A 306 9.91 19.45 -25.79
CA GLY A 306 10.32 18.16 -26.36
C GLY A 306 9.68 16.94 -25.70
N ASP A 307 8.86 17.11 -24.67
CA ASP A 307 8.01 16.07 -24.13
C ASP A 307 6.63 16.10 -24.79
N LYS A 308 6.00 14.93 -24.90
CA LYS A 308 4.63 14.81 -25.41
C LYS A 308 3.64 15.21 -24.33
N LEU A 309 2.83 16.22 -24.63
CA LEU A 309 1.71 16.65 -23.83
C LEU A 309 0.40 16.29 -24.53
N PHE A 310 -0.52 15.64 -23.82
CA PHE A 310 -1.84 15.29 -24.33
C PHE A 310 -2.91 16.15 -23.67
N VAL A 311 -3.50 17.07 -24.42
CA VAL A 311 -4.55 17.97 -23.93
C VAL A 311 -5.92 17.37 -24.27
N PHE A 312 -6.65 16.93 -23.24
CA PHE A 312 -7.96 16.28 -23.36
C PHE A 312 -9.13 17.28 -23.32
N SER A 313 -8.96 18.40 -22.63
CA SER A 313 -9.97 19.44 -22.49
C SER A 313 -9.28 20.78 -22.28
N GLU A 314 -9.91 21.87 -22.73
CA GLU A 314 -9.45 23.24 -22.51
C GLU A 314 -10.21 23.96 -21.39
N ASP A 315 -11.41 23.49 -21.01
CA ASP A 315 -12.20 24.07 -19.91
C ASP A 315 -13.06 23.00 -19.17
N PRO A 316 -12.64 22.56 -17.97
CA PRO A 316 -11.34 22.84 -17.36
C PRO A 316 -10.20 22.29 -18.23
N ARG A 317 -9.00 22.85 -18.09
CA ARG A 317 -7.83 22.35 -18.81
C ARG A 317 -7.42 21.01 -18.21
N ILE A 318 -7.36 19.97 -19.04
CA ILE A 318 -6.97 18.61 -18.63
C ILE A 318 -5.80 18.18 -19.49
N GLU A 319 -4.66 17.98 -18.85
CA GLU A 319 -3.42 17.59 -19.49
C GLU A 319 -2.92 16.26 -18.94
N VAL A 320 -2.35 15.45 -19.82
CA VAL A 320 -1.70 14.20 -19.46
C VAL A 320 -0.30 14.18 -20.06
N LYS A 321 0.70 13.95 -19.22
CA LYS A 321 2.11 13.88 -19.60
C LYS A 321 2.67 12.51 -19.24
N GLU A 322 3.49 11.96 -20.12
CA GLU A 322 4.27 10.76 -19.79
C GLU A 322 5.49 11.17 -18.97
N ASP A 323 5.58 10.71 -17.72
CA ASP A 323 6.83 10.75 -16.98
C ASP A 323 7.62 9.47 -17.29
N THR A 324 8.56 9.60 -18.22
CA THR A 324 9.42 8.50 -18.67
C THR A 324 10.48 8.09 -17.63
N ILE A 325 10.70 8.90 -16.60
CA ILE A 325 11.70 8.64 -15.56
C ILE A 325 11.13 7.69 -14.51
N SER A 326 9.90 7.95 -14.06
CA SER A 326 9.22 7.12 -13.05
C SER A 326 8.17 6.16 -13.64
N GLY A 327 7.98 6.18 -14.97
CA GLY A 327 7.06 5.31 -15.68
C GLY A 327 5.61 5.46 -15.19
N LYS A 328 5.10 6.69 -15.24
CA LYS A 328 3.72 7.02 -14.87
C LYS A 328 3.10 8.00 -15.86
N TRP A 329 1.78 8.06 -15.85
CA TRP A 329 1.03 9.15 -16.46
C TRP A 329 0.77 10.22 -15.40
N ASP A 330 1.32 11.41 -15.60
CA ASP A 330 1.00 12.58 -14.78
C ASP A 330 -0.21 13.29 -15.37
N ILE A 331 -1.24 13.48 -14.54
CA ILE A 331 -2.52 14.07 -14.92
C ILE A 331 -2.64 15.40 -14.18
N PHE A 332 -2.87 16.47 -14.94
CA PHE A 332 -3.09 17.81 -14.43
C PHE A 332 -4.49 18.28 -14.83
N VAL A 333 -5.18 18.88 -13.86
CA VAL A 333 -6.51 19.48 -14.09
C VAL A 333 -6.53 20.85 -13.44
N GLU A 334 -6.85 21.88 -14.22
CA GLU A 334 -6.80 23.26 -13.75
C GLU A 334 -7.89 24.15 -14.38
N VAL A 335 -8.21 25.22 -13.65
CA VAL A 335 -9.02 26.32 -14.18
C VAL A 335 -8.15 27.12 -15.16
N PRO A 336 -8.60 27.36 -16.40
CA PRO A 336 -7.81 28.11 -17.37
C PRO A 336 -7.51 29.53 -16.88
N GLU A 337 -6.28 30.00 -17.10
CA GLU A 337 -5.94 31.41 -16.90
C GLU A 337 -6.81 32.29 -17.81
N LYS A 338 -7.42 33.34 -17.25
CA LYS A 338 -8.33 34.26 -17.96
C LYS A 338 -7.62 35.42 -18.63
#